data_AF-A0A848B1J1-F1
#
_entry.id   AF-A0A848B1J1-F1
#
_cell.length_a   1.000
_cell.length_b   1.000
_cell.length_c   1.000
_cell.angle_alpha   90.00
_cell.angle_beta   90.00
_cell.angle_gamma   90.00
#
_symmetry.space_group_name_H-M   'P 1'
#
loop_
_entity.id
_entity.type
_entity.pdbx_description
1 polymer ?
#
loop_
_entity_poly.entity_id
_entity_poly.type
_entity_poly.pdbx_seq_one_letter_code
_entity_poly.pdbx_strand_id
1 'polypeptide(L)'
;MTSPVWRFKQRCERAAEVDRIRAAAAAAEQRTLEAFAEDSARYELLVAGLNNDRARISALPQGSGRLPLKKECCAIYLPYVESYIKAGKQHRNEVLVQVMIWLFDLGDIAAAMRLAGIAIDQKQPMPERFKSTVSEFVADSVLEWAVAQRRAGGAVAPYFDWVFERLITLPLHDVQRAKYYKFAAERAAERGVFSAALNFCDQAITYDAGAKVKTLRDRCAKEVARLEEAAKHSLNDTTPAGGAAGASGDAAMPQAPDETGASPASLGDAE
;
A
#
# COMPACT_ATOMS: atom_id res chain seq x y z
N MET A 1 0.21 5.02 -75.16
CA MET A 1 1.20 5.95 -74.56
C MET A 1 0.45 7.03 -73.81
N THR A 2 0.60 7.14 -72.50
CA THR A 2 -0.12 8.16 -71.71
C THR A 2 0.42 9.55 -72.03
N SER A 3 -0.47 10.49 -72.41
CA SER A 3 -0.10 11.85 -72.82
C SER A 3 0.75 12.56 -71.74
N PRO A 4 1.84 13.27 -72.11
CA PRO A 4 2.66 14.05 -71.18
C PRO A 4 1.86 15.02 -70.31
N VAL A 5 0.77 15.59 -70.83
CA VAL A 5 -0.13 16.51 -70.12
C VAL A 5 -0.89 15.80 -69.00
N TRP A 6 -1.34 14.57 -69.23
CA TRP A 6 -2.02 13.76 -68.21
C TRP A 6 -1.06 13.41 -67.06
N ARG A 7 0.20 13.07 -67.37
CA ARG A 7 1.23 12.82 -66.36
C ARG A 7 1.62 14.08 -65.58
N PHE A 8 1.58 15.25 -66.22
CA PHE A 8 1.78 16.53 -65.55
C PHE A 8 0.63 16.84 -64.59
N LYS A 9 -0.63 16.72 -65.05
CA LYS A 9 -1.82 16.90 -64.21
C LYS A 9 -1.81 15.98 -62.98
N GLN A 10 -1.50 14.70 -63.17
CA GLN A 10 -1.38 13.75 -62.06
C GLN A 10 -0.23 14.09 -61.10
N ARG A 11 0.90 14.62 -61.58
CA ARG A 11 1.99 15.08 -60.70
C ARG A 11 1.57 16.30 -59.89
N CYS A 12 0.84 17.25 -60.47
CA CYS A 12 0.31 18.42 -59.77
C CYS A 12 -0.74 18.03 -58.72
N GLU A 13 -1.67 17.12 -59.07
CA GLU A 13 -2.69 16.62 -58.13
C GLU A 13 -2.06 15.87 -56.96
N ARG A 14 -1.08 14.99 -57.23
CA ARG A 14 -0.33 14.28 -56.18
C ARG A 14 0.51 15.23 -55.33
N ALA A 15 1.12 16.25 -55.92
CA ALA A 15 1.85 17.28 -55.17
C ALA A 15 0.91 18.07 -54.24
N ALA A 16 -0.24 18.52 -54.75
CA ALA A 16 -1.25 19.22 -53.96
C ALA A 16 -1.84 18.37 -52.83
N GLU A 17 -2.00 17.06 -53.06
CA GLU A 17 -2.44 16.12 -52.01
C GLU A 17 -1.36 15.93 -50.94
N VAL A 18 -0.09 15.77 -51.34
CA VAL A 18 1.04 15.69 -50.40
C VAL A 18 1.17 16.98 -49.58
N ASP A 19 0.98 18.14 -50.19
CA ASP A 19 1.02 19.43 -49.50
C ASP A 19 -0.17 19.60 -48.54
N ARG A 20 -1.37 19.13 -48.90
CA ARG A 20 -2.54 19.08 -48.00
C ARG A 20 -2.31 18.16 -46.80
N ILE A 21 -1.75 16.98 -47.02
CA ILE A 21 -1.40 16.04 -45.93
C ILE A 21 -0.34 16.65 -45.02
N ARG A 22 0.70 17.29 -45.58
CA ARG A 22 1.74 17.98 -44.80
C ARG A 22 1.18 19.15 -44.00
N ALA A 23 0.30 19.97 -44.60
CA ALA A 23 -0.35 21.08 -43.91
C ALA A 23 -1.28 20.60 -42.79
N ALA A 24 -2.03 19.51 -43.01
CA ALA A 24 -2.87 18.90 -41.98
C ALA A 24 -2.04 18.32 -40.83
N ALA A 25 -0.91 17.67 -41.15
CA ALA A 25 0.03 17.15 -40.14
C ALA A 25 0.67 18.29 -39.33
N ALA A 26 1.11 19.37 -39.98
CA ALA A 26 1.68 20.54 -39.31
C ALA A 26 0.64 21.25 -38.41
N ALA A 27 -0.61 21.38 -38.86
CA ALA A 27 -1.69 21.94 -38.05
C ALA A 27 -2.06 21.05 -36.86
N ALA A 28 -2.02 19.72 -37.01
CA ALA A 28 -2.22 18.79 -35.91
C ALA A 28 -1.08 18.91 -34.88
N GLU A 29 0.17 18.98 -35.32
CA GLU A 29 1.34 19.19 -34.47
C GLU A 29 1.24 20.52 -33.70
N GLN A 30 0.92 21.62 -34.38
CA GLN A 30 0.70 22.92 -33.74
C GLN A 30 -0.38 22.85 -32.65
N ARG A 31 -1.53 22.22 -32.92
CA ARG A 31 -2.58 22.03 -31.91
C ARG A 31 -2.12 21.23 -30.71
N THR A 32 -1.27 20.22 -30.92
CA THR A 32 -0.69 19.47 -29.79
C THR A 32 0.22 20.35 -28.94
N LEU A 33 1.08 21.16 -29.56
CA LEU A 33 1.99 22.07 -28.86
C LEU A 33 1.23 23.14 -28.09
N GLU A 34 0.19 23.73 -28.69
CA GLU A 34 -0.70 24.70 -28.04
C GLU A 34 -1.40 24.07 -26.82
N ALA A 35 -1.95 22.85 -26.96
CA ALA A 35 -2.57 22.14 -25.86
C ALA A 35 -1.59 21.84 -24.72
N PHE A 36 -0.35 21.44 -25.02
CA PHE A 36 0.70 21.24 -24.01
C PHE A 36 1.06 22.55 -23.30
N ALA A 37 1.16 23.66 -24.04
CA ALA A 37 1.44 24.98 -23.48
C ALA A 37 0.32 25.46 -22.55
N GLU A 38 -0.94 25.28 -22.95
CA GLU A 38 -2.10 25.58 -22.10
C GLU A 38 -2.13 24.73 -20.82
N ASP A 39 -1.87 23.42 -20.93
CA ASP A 39 -1.78 22.52 -19.78
C ASP A 39 -0.66 22.93 -18.81
N SER A 40 0.50 23.35 -19.34
CA SER A 40 1.62 23.86 -18.53
C SER A 40 1.24 25.16 -17.81
N ALA A 41 0.66 26.13 -18.54
CA ALA A 41 0.24 27.40 -17.96
C ALA A 41 -0.84 27.22 -16.86
N ARG A 42 -1.79 26.30 -17.08
CA ARG A 42 -2.80 25.94 -16.07
C ARG A 42 -2.15 25.31 -14.83
N TYR A 43 -1.16 24.44 -15.01
CA TYR A 43 -0.43 23.84 -13.90
C TYR A 43 0.35 24.88 -13.09
N GLU A 44 1.03 25.82 -13.74
CA GLU A 44 1.74 26.90 -13.06
C GLU A 44 0.80 27.78 -12.22
N LEU A 45 -0.38 28.11 -12.75
CA LEU A 45 -1.40 28.84 -12.00
C LEU A 45 -1.88 28.06 -10.78
N LEU A 46 -2.07 26.74 -10.90
CA LEU A 46 -2.43 25.86 -9.77
C LEU A 46 -1.33 25.84 -8.71
N VAL A 47 -0.06 25.76 -9.10
CA VAL A 47 1.08 25.79 -8.16
C VAL A 47 1.18 27.15 -7.47
N ALA A 48 0.96 28.25 -8.18
CA ALA A 48 0.90 29.59 -7.59
C ALA A 48 -0.24 29.70 -6.55
N GLY A 49 -1.44 29.21 -6.89
CA GLY A 49 -2.57 29.11 -5.95
C GLY A 49 -2.23 28.27 -4.72
N LEU A 50 -1.60 27.11 -4.93
CA LEU A 50 -1.19 26.19 -3.87
C LEU A 50 -0.23 26.87 -2.88
N ASN A 51 0.72 27.65 -3.40
CA ASN A 51 1.68 28.38 -2.57
C ASN A 51 1.01 29.50 -1.77
N ASN A 52 0.03 30.20 -2.34
CA ASN A 52 -0.77 31.17 -1.61
C ASN A 52 -1.58 30.51 -0.49
N ASP A 53 -2.23 29.38 -0.76
CA ASP A 53 -3.00 28.65 0.25
C ASP A 53 -2.11 28.06 1.36
N ARG A 54 -0.92 27.57 1.01
CA ARG A 54 0.10 27.17 2.00
C ARG A 54 0.48 28.34 2.91
N ALA A 55 0.70 29.53 2.35
CA ALA A 55 1.01 30.73 3.12
C ALA A 55 -0.16 31.13 4.05
N ARG A 56 -1.39 31.08 3.54
CA ARG A 56 -2.62 31.35 4.32
C ARG A 56 -2.75 30.38 5.51
N ILE A 57 -2.54 29.09 5.29
CA ILE A 57 -2.58 28.07 6.37
C ILE A 57 -1.44 28.30 7.37
N SER A 58 -0.25 28.63 6.90
CA SER A 58 0.91 28.85 7.76
C SER A 58 0.78 30.10 8.64
N ALA A 59 0.02 31.11 8.18
CA ALA A 59 -0.24 32.34 8.93
C ALA A 59 -1.15 32.12 10.16
N LEU A 60 -1.97 31.07 10.15
CA LEU A 60 -2.81 30.73 11.30
C LEU A 60 -1.96 30.10 12.42
N PRO A 61 -2.34 30.26 13.71
CA PRO A 61 -1.70 29.52 14.80
C PRO A 61 -1.71 28.01 14.56
N GLN A 62 -0.70 27.32 15.10
CA GLN A 62 -0.65 25.85 15.07
C GLN A 62 -1.85 25.27 15.85
N GLY A 63 -2.47 24.21 15.32
CA GLY A 63 -3.59 23.52 15.99
C GLY A 63 -4.80 23.31 15.09
N SER A 64 -5.94 23.01 15.73
CA SER A 64 -7.20 22.62 15.06
C SER A 64 -7.80 23.72 14.19
N GLY A 65 -7.48 24.99 14.44
CA GLY A 65 -7.95 26.13 13.63
C GLY A 65 -7.48 26.09 12.16
N ARG A 66 -6.46 25.29 11.83
CA ARG A 66 -5.99 25.09 10.45
C ARG A 66 -6.80 24.05 9.66
N LEU A 67 -7.51 23.15 10.35
CA LEU A 67 -8.21 22.03 9.70
C LEU A 67 -9.32 22.48 8.74
N PRO A 68 -10.19 23.46 9.07
CA PRO A 68 -11.23 23.91 8.15
C PRO A 68 -10.64 24.42 6.82
N LEU A 69 -9.58 25.25 6.90
CA LEU A 69 -8.93 25.79 5.72
C LEU A 69 -8.24 24.69 4.89
N LYS A 70 -7.58 23.72 5.54
CA LYS A 70 -7.03 22.55 4.82
C LYS A 70 -8.12 21.78 4.08
N LYS A 71 -9.30 21.61 4.68
CA LYS A 71 -10.44 20.92 4.05
C LYS A 71 -10.97 21.68 2.83
N GLU A 72 -11.10 23.00 2.93
CA GLU A 72 -11.47 23.87 1.80
C GLU A 72 -10.45 23.77 0.67
N CYS A 73 -9.16 23.91 0.98
CA CYS A 73 -8.10 23.78 -0.02
C CYS A 73 -8.11 22.39 -0.68
N CYS A 74 -8.22 21.30 0.10
CA CYS A 74 -8.34 19.96 -0.46
C CYS A 74 -9.47 19.85 -1.48
N ALA A 75 -10.66 20.39 -1.18
CA ALA A 75 -11.80 20.35 -2.10
C ALA A 75 -11.53 21.09 -3.43
N ILE A 76 -10.72 22.15 -3.40
CA ILE A 76 -10.33 22.90 -4.61
C ILE A 76 -9.36 22.10 -5.48
N TYR A 77 -8.34 21.46 -4.88
CA TYR A 77 -7.27 20.80 -5.64
C TYR A 77 -7.56 19.34 -5.98
N LEU A 78 -8.44 18.65 -5.24
CA LEU A 78 -8.73 17.24 -5.46
C LEU A 78 -9.24 16.93 -6.89
N PRO A 79 -10.14 17.72 -7.51
CA PRO A 79 -10.59 17.47 -8.89
C PRO A 79 -9.44 17.47 -9.91
N TYR A 80 -8.45 18.34 -9.71
CA TYR A 80 -7.25 18.37 -10.54
C TYR A 80 -6.41 17.10 -10.35
N VAL A 81 -6.18 16.69 -9.09
CA VAL A 81 -5.41 15.47 -8.78
C VAL A 81 -6.10 14.23 -9.35
N GLU A 82 -7.42 14.13 -9.24
CA GLU A 82 -8.21 13.05 -9.84
C GLU A 82 -8.10 13.04 -11.37
N SER A 83 -8.16 14.21 -12.02
CA SER A 83 -7.98 14.34 -13.46
C SER A 83 -6.58 13.92 -13.90
N TYR A 84 -5.55 14.31 -13.14
CA TYR A 84 -4.16 13.89 -13.36
C TYR A 84 -4.00 12.36 -13.29
N ILE A 85 -4.59 11.74 -12.26
CA ILE A 85 -4.56 10.28 -12.07
C ILE A 85 -5.30 9.57 -13.20
N LYS A 86 -6.51 10.04 -13.53
CA LYS A 86 -7.35 9.45 -14.59
C LYS A 86 -6.70 9.55 -15.97
N ALA A 87 -5.95 10.62 -16.23
CA ALA A 87 -5.19 10.79 -17.46
C ALA A 87 -3.95 9.89 -17.54
N GLY A 88 -3.59 9.15 -16.47
CA GLY A 88 -2.41 8.30 -16.44
C GLY A 88 -1.09 9.07 -16.54
N LYS A 89 -1.11 10.38 -16.25
CA LYS A 89 0.09 11.22 -16.30
C LYS A 89 1.07 10.78 -15.20
N GLN A 90 2.37 10.79 -15.52
CA GLN A 90 3.47 10.43 -14.61
C GLN A 90 4.55 11.51 -14.64
N HIS A 91 4.17 12.76 -14.35
CA HIS A 91 5.12 13.86 -14.22
C HIS A 91 5.22 14.31 -12.76
N ARG A 92 6.25 15.08 -12.41
CA ARG A 92 6.35 15.66 -11.07
C ARG A 92 5.12 16.52 -10.80
N ASN A 93 4.44 16.25 -9.68
CA ASN A 93 3.19 16.93 -9.35
C ASN A 93 3.16 17.31 -7.87
N GLU A 94 3.47 18.56 -7.57
CA GLU A 94 3.51 19.08 -6.21
C GLU A 94 2.12 19.18 -5.57
N VAL A 95 1.09 19.39 -6.40
CA VAL A 95 -0.31 19.49 -5.94
C VAL A 95 -0.75 18.14 -5.39
N LEU A 96 -0.46 17.03 -6.09
CA LEU A 96 -0.77 15.68 -5.64
C LEU A 96 -0.17 15.40 -4.26
N VAL A 97 1.13 15.67 -4.10
CA VAL A 97 1.83 15.42 -2.83
C VAL A 97 1.29 16.33 -1.72
N GLN A 98 0.97 17.58 -2.01
CA GLN A 98 0.42 18.49 -1.02
C GLN A 98 -1.00 18.11 -0.56
N VAL A 99 -1.87 17.71 -1.49
CA VAL A 99 -3.22 17.24 -1.15
C VAL A 99 -3.13 15.96 -0.30
N MET A 100 -2.24 15.03 -0.65
CA MET A 100 -1.97 13.84 0.17
C MET A 100 -1.60 14.22 1.62
N ILE A 101 -0.66 15.15 1.83
CA ILE A 101 -0.27 15.62 3.18
C ILE A 101 -1.48 16.18 3.93
N TRP A 102 -2.27 17.05 3.28
CA TRP A 102 -3.43 17.64 3.92
C TRP A 102 -4.51 16.61 4.26
N LEU A 103 -4.70 15.57 3.44
CA LEU A 103 -5.62 14.49 3.76
C LEU A 103 -5.19 13.70 5.01
N PHE A 104 -3.89 13.44 5.18
CA PHE A 104 -3.35 12.88 6.42
C PHE A 104 -3.64 13.80 7.62
N ASP A 105 -3.38 15.11 7.48
CA ASP A 105 -3.65 16.09 8.53
C ASP A 105 -5.15 16.18 8.92
N LEU A 106 -6.04 15.96 7.95
CA LEU A 106 -7.50 15.96 8.15
C LEU A 106 -8.03 14.64 8.72
N GLY A 107 -7.20 13.59 8.78
CA GLY A 107 -7.58 12.26 9.23
C GLY A 107 -8.35 11.42 8.20
N ASP A 108 -8.47 11.87 6.94
CA ASP A 108 -9.03 11.06 5.86
C ASP A 108 -7.97 10.10 5.33
N ILE A 109 -7.71 9.06 6.13
CA ILE A 109 -6.70 8.04 5.85
C ILE A 109 -6.99 7.29 4.54
N ALA A 110 -8.27 7.11 4.21
CA ALA A 110 -8.68 6.38 3.02
C ALA A 110 -8.27 7.11 1.74
N ALA A 111 -8.59 8.40 1.65
CA ALA A 111 -8.18 9.23 0.53
C ALA A 111 -6.68 9.45 0.50
N ALA A 112 -6.06 9.68 1.66
CA ALA A 112 -4.61 9.86 1.78
C ALA A 112 -3.84 8.64 1.25
N MET A 113 -4.24 7.43 1.63
CA MET A 113 -3.57 6.19 1.22
C MET A 113 -3.71 5.90 -0.28
N ARG A 114 -4.86 6.25 -0.89
CA ARG A 114 -5.01 6.15 -2.36
C ARG A 114 -3.99 7.02 -3.09
N LEU A 115 -3.81 8.27 -2.64
CA LEU A 115 -2.82 9.17 -3.23
C LEU A 115 -1.39 8.76 -2.90
N ALA A 116 -1.15 8.24 -1.69
CA ALA A 116 0.17 7.79 -1.24
C ALA A 116 0.73 6.66 -2.11
N GLY A 117 -0.09 5.66 -2.45
CA GLY A 117 0.32 4.58 -3.35
C GLY A 117 0.84 5.12 -4.68
N ILE A 118 0.07 6.02 -5.30
CA ILE A 118 0.43 6.66 -6.57
C ILE A 118 1.69 7.51 -6.43
N ALA A 119 1.81 8.30 -5.35
CA ALA A 119 2.97 9.14 -5.10
C ALA A 119 4.26 8.31 -4.93
N ILE A 120 4.18 7.16 -4.25
CA ILE A 120 5.29 6.24 -4.04
C ILE A 120 5.68 5.57 -5.36
N ASP A 121 4.71 5.05 -6.11
CA ASP A 121 4.95 4.37 -7.39
C ASP A 121 5.56 5.32 -8.43
N GLN A 122 5.12 6.57 -8.46
CA GLN A 122 5.67 7.62 -9.31
C GLN A 122 6.96 8.26 -8.77
N LYS A 123 7.44 7.85 -7.59
CA LYS A 123 8.61 8.42 -6.91
C LYS A 123 8.57 9.95 -6.81
N GLN A 124 7.40 10.48 -6.45
CA GLN A 124 7.20 11.93 -6.35
C GLN A 124 8.09 12.54 -5.26
N PRO A 125 8.66 13.74 -5.49
CA PRO A 125 9.47 14.43 -4.49
C PRO A 125 8.59 15.00 -3.37
N MET A 126 9.13 15.00 -2.15
CA MET A 126 8.53 15.72 -1.03
C MET A 126 8.78 17.22 -1.18
N PRO A 127 7.88 18.12 -0.72
CA PRO A 127 8.16 19.55 -0.68
C PRO A 127 9.40 19.85 0.17
N GLU A 128 10.17 20.87 -0.22
CA GLU A 128 11.50 21.20 0.33
C GLU A 128 11.56 21.32 1.86
N ARG A 129 10.45 21.69 2.50
CA ARG A 129 10.36 21.78 3.98
C ARG A 129 10.48 20.43 4.70
N PHE A 130 10.27 19.31 4.01
CA PHE A 130 10.37 17.98 4.57
C PHE A 130 11.72 17.37 4.21
N LYS A 131 12.41 16.82 5.21
CA LYS A 131 13.65 16.06 5.01
C LYS A 131 13.40 14.59 4.65
N SER A 132 12.15 14.14 4.76
CA SER A 132 11.74 12.76 4.58
C SER A 132 11.27 12.47 3.16
N THR A 133 11.42 11.22 2.74
CA THR A 133 10.80 10.74 1.49
C THR A 133 9.28 10.58 1.66
N VAL A 134 8.54 10.48 0.54
CA VAL A 134 7.09 10.20 0.59
C VAL A 134 6.81 8.89 1.35
N SER A 135 7.65 7.87 1.15
CA SER A 135 7.48 6.57 1.83
C SER A 135 7.65 6.70 3.34
N GLU A 136 8.67 7.43 3.79
CA GLU A 136 8.90 7.69 5.22
C GLU A 136 7.77 8.49 5.85
N PHE A 137 7.32 9.56 5.18
CA PHE A 137 6.21 10.39 5.65
C PHE A 137 4.93 9.55 5.80
N VAL A 138 4.57 8.79 4.77
CA VAL A 138 3.40 7.91 4.80
C VAL A 138 3.53 6.87 5.90
N ALA A 139 4.71 6.25 6.07
CA ALA A 139 4.93 5.26 7.11
C ALA A 139 4.76 5.86 8.52
N ASP A 140 5.35 7.02 8.83
CA ASP A 140 5.19 7.65 10.13
C ASP A 140 3.73 8.11 10.37
N SER A 141 3.07 8.70 9.36
CA SER A 141 1.67 9.16 9.47
C SER A 141 0.66 8.00 9.65
N VAL A 142 0.81 6.91 8.91
CA VAL A 142 -0.05 5.72 9.06
C VAL A 142 0.14 5.09 10.43
N LEU A 143 1.36 5.06 10.95
CA LEU A 143 1.63 4.52 12.28
C LEU A 143 1.02 5.39 13.37
N GLU A 144 1.14 6.72 13.28
CA GLU A 144 0.50 7.66 14.20
C GLU A 144 -1.03 7.48 14.20
N TRP A 145 -1.63 7.42 13.01
CA TRP A 145 -3.06 7.13 12.85
C TRP A 145 -3.43 5.78 13.48
N ALA A 146 -2.66 4.72 13.23
CA ALA A 146 -2.93 3.39 13.76
C ALA A 146 -2.86 3.34 15.29
N VAL A 147 -1.91 4.07 15.90
CA VAL A 147 -1.81 4.23 17.36
C VAL A 147 -3.03 4.95 17.92
N ALA A 148 -3.47 6.04 17.28
CA ALA A 148 -4.68 6.75 17.67
C ALA A 148 -5.92 5.86 17.55
N GLN A 149 -6.05 5.11 16.46
CA GLN A 149 -7.18 4.24 16.19
C GLN A 149 -7.26 3.06 17.17
N ARG A 150 -6.11 2.47 17.53
CA ARG A 150 -6.01 1.45 18.58
C ARG A 150 -6.46 1.99 19.95
N ARG A 151 -6.05 3.22 20.31
CA ARG A 151 -6.50 3.87 21.56
C ARG A 151 -8.00 4.11 21.59
N ALA A 152 -8.59 4.39 20.42
CA ALA A 152 -10.03 4.56 20.26
C ALA A 152 -10.79 3.22 20.11
N GLY A 153 -10.10 2.07 20.15
CA GLY A 153 -10.71 0.74 20.00
C GLY A 153 -11.19 0.40 18.58
N GLY A 154 -10.75 1.15 17.56
CA GLY A 154 -11.12 0.89 16.17
C GLY A 154 -10.13 0.01 15.42
N ALA A 155 -10.52 -0.40 14.22
CA ALA A 155 -9.69 -1.22 13.35
C ALA A 155 -8.60 -0.39 12.66
N VAL A 156 -7.37 -0.92 12.66
CA VAL A 156 -6.22 -0.32 11.96
C VAL A 156 -6.01 -0.89 10.55
N ALA A 157 -6.68 -2.00 10.25
CA ALA A 157 -6.73 -2.58 8.92
C ALA A 157 -7.69 -1.76 8.04
N PRO A 158 -7.42 -1.62 6.72
CA PRO A 158 -6.34 -2.28 5.97
C PRO A 158 -5.02 -1.47 5.91
N TYR A 159 -5.01 -0.21 6.36
CA TYR A 159 -3.94 0.73 6.03
C TYR A 159 -2.60 0.42 6.73
N PHE A 160 -2.66 -0.01 7.99
CA PHE A 160 -1.44 -0.46 8.68
C PHE A 160 -0.83 -1.67 7.97
N ASP A 161 -1.68 -2.64 7.61
CA ASP A 161 -1.24 -3.90 7.01
C ASP A 161 -0.59 -3.65 5.63
N TRP A 162 -1.13 -2.71 4.84
CA TRP A 162 -0.54 -2.27 3.56
C TRP A 162 0.91 -1.79 3.70
N VAL A 163 1.21 -0.97 4.72
CA VAL A 163 2.60 -0.52 4.95
C VAL A 163 3.44 -1.65 5.51
N PHE A 164 2.87 -2.44 6.44
CA PHE A 164 3.56 -3.54 7.12
C PHE A 164 4.07 -4.60 6.12
N GLU A 165 3.24 -5.00 5.17
CA GLU A 165 3.60 -5.95 4.11
C GLU A 165 4.71 -5.42 3.18
N ARG A 166 4.88 -4.09 3.09
CA ARG A 166 5.82 -3.43 2.19
C ARG A 166 7.08 -2.91 2.90
N LEU A 167 7.25 -3.17 4.20
CA LEU A 167 8.35 -2.62 5.02
C LEU A 167 9.76 -2.86 4.47
N ILE A 168 9.97 -4.03 3.85
CA ILE A 168 11.28 -4.41 3.31
C ILE A 168 11.53 -3.74 1.95
N THR A 169 10.47 -3.55 1.17
CA THR A 169 10.53 -3.01 -0.20
C THR A 169 10.52 -1.47 -0.24
N LEU A 170 9.89 -0.83 0.74
CA LEU A 170 9.84 0.63 0.81
C LEU A 170 11.18 1.18 1.28
N PRO A 171 11.63 2.33 0.74
CA PRO A 171 12.82 3.02 1.20
C PRO A 171 12.55 3.69 2.55
N LEU A 172 12.61 2.90 3.63
CA LEU A 172 12.43 3.34 5.02
C LEU A 172 13.71 3.14 5.80
N HIS A 173 14.04 4.08 6.70
CA HIS A 173 15.13 3.85 7.65
C HIS A 173 14.76 2.80 8.69
N ASP A 174 15.78 2.18 9.27
CA ASP A 174 15.61 1.07 10.21
C ASP A 174 14.82 1.46 11.45
N VAL A 175 14.94 2.72 11.91
CA VAL A 175 14.15 3.24 13.03
C VAL A 175 12.65 3.19 12.73
N GLN A 176 12.21 3.58 11.52
CA GLN A 176 10.79 3.46 11.14
C GLN A 176 10.35 2.00 11.10
N ARG A 177 11.15 1.10 10.52
CA ARG A 177 10.84 -0.34 10.47
C ARG A 177 10.66 -0.92 11.86
N ALA A 178 11.56 -0.57 12.79
CA ALA A 178 11.49 -1.02 14.17
C ALA A 178 10.21 -0.55 14.88
N LYS A 179 9.76 0.69 14.65
CA LYS A 179 8.48 1.19 15.20
C LYS A 179 7.28 0.36 14.72
N TYR A 180 7.27 -0.04 13.45
CA TYR A 180 6.20 -0.89 12.90
C TYR A 180 6.18 -2.28 13.53
N TYR A 181 7.34 -2.95 13.61
CA TYR A 181 7.45 -4.25 14.28
C TYR A 181 7.04 -4.19 15.75
N LYS A 182 7.42 -3.12 16.45
CA LYS A 182 6.95 -2.87 17.82
C LYS A 182 5.43 -2.79 17.90
N PHE A 183 4.80 -2.00 17.04
CA PHE A 183 3.34 -1.85 17.05
C PHE A 183 2.63 -3.18 16.69
N ALA A 184 3.17 -3.95 15.76
CA ALA A 184 2.69 -5.28 15.42
C ALA A 184 2.83 -6.26 16.60
N ALA A 185 3.95 -6.22 17.33
CA ALA A 185 4.18 -7.03 18.52
C ALA A 185 3.14 -6.72 19.63
N GLU A 186 2.88 -5.45 19.88
CA GLU A 186 1.85 -5.00 20.85
C GLU A 186 0.48 -5.57 20.47
N ARG A 187 0.06 -5.43 19.19
CA ARG A 187 -1.21 -5.97 18.69
C ARG A 187 -1.30 -7.50 18.76
N ALA A 188 -0.22 -8.20 18.47
CA ALA A 188 -0.18 -9.66 18.54
C ALA A 188 -0.30 -10.16 19.98
N ALA A 189 0.36 -9.48 20.93
CA ALA A 189 0.26 -9.78 22.35
C ALA A 189 -1.15 -9.53 22.90
N GLU A 190 -1.81 -8.44 22.48
CA GLU A 190 -3.20 -8.14 22.83
C GLU A 190 -4.19 -9.23 22.35
N ARG A 191 -3.88 -9.87 21.21
CA ARG A 191 -4.67 -10.99 20.66
C ARG A 191 -4.33 -12.36 21.27
N GLY A 192 -3.37 -12.42 22.20
CA GLY A 192 -2.90 -13.66 22.82
C GLY A 192 -1.96 -14.51 21.93
N VAL A 193 -1.51 -13.97 20.79
CA VAL A 193 -0.58 -14.68 19.88
C VAL A 193 0.86 -14.32 20.26
N PHE A 194 1.31 -14.87 21.40
CA PHE A 194 2.59 -14.48 22.02
C PHE A 194 3.83 -14.91 21.23
N SER A 195 3.76 -16.00 20.46
CA SER A 195 4.87 -16.46 19.61
C SER A 195 5.17 -15.47 18.48
N ALA A 196 4.14 -15.01 17.77
CA ALA A 196 4.27 -13.97 16.75
C ALA A 196 4.74 -12.64 17.37
N ALA A 197 4.21 -12.28 18.55
CA ALA A 197 4.63 -11.07 19.27
C ALA A 197 6.13 -11.11 19.64
N LEU A 198 6.66 -12.27 20.03
CA LEU A 198 8.07 -12.45 20.34
C LEU A 198 8.94 -12.25 19.09
N ASN A 199 8.56 -12.89 17.97
CA ASN A 199 9.26 -12.75 16.70
C ASN A 199 9.29 -11.29 16.23
N PHE A 200 8.18 -10.56 16.35
CA PHE A 200 8.14 -9.14 16.01
C PHE A 200 9.01 -8.29 16.95
N CYS A 201 9.09 -8.61 18.24
CA CYS A 201 10.03 -7.94 19.14
C CYS A 201 11.48 -8.15 18.71
N ASP A 202 11.84 -9.37 18.31
CA ASP A 202 13.19 -9.69 17.84
C ASP A 202 13.53 -8.94 16.55
N GLN A 203 12.61 -8.91 15.57
CA GLN A 203 12.79 -8.11 14.36
C GLN A 203 12.96 -6.62 14.67
N ALA A 204 12.18 -6.07 15.60
CA ALA A 204 12.32 -4.67 16.00
C ALA A 204 13.73 -4.36 16.55
N ILE A 205 14.31 -5.27 17.33
CA ILE A 205 15.67 -5.14 17.89
C ILE A 205 16.73 -5.24 16.79
N THR A 206 16.53 -6.11 15.79
CA THR A 206 17.45 -6.25 14.65
C THR A 206 17.58 -4.95 13.86
N TYR A 207 16.48 -4.22 13.66
CA TYR A 207 16.51 -2.93 12.97
C TYR A 207 16.95 -1.78 13.88
N ASP A 208 16.48 -1.73 15.12
CA ASP A 208 16.87 -0.71 16.09
C ASP A 208 16.99 -1.30 17.50
N ALA A 209 18.22 -1.41 17.99
CA ALA A 209 18.49 -1.83 19.37
C ALA A 209 17.81 -0.91 20.40
N GLY A 210 17.49 0.34 20.01
CA GLY A 210 16.78 1.34 20.78
C GLY A 210 15.25 1.21 20.79
N ALA A 211 14.64 0.20 20.17
CA ALA A 211 13.19 0.08 19.97
C ALA A 211 12.34 0.02 21.27
N LYS A 212 12.95 -0.07 22.45
CA LYS A 212 12.29 -0.13 23.78
C LYS A 212 11.25 -1.26 23.88
N VAL A 213 11.55 -2.44 23.34
CA VAL A 213 10.66 -3.62 23.35
C VAL A 213 11.02 -4.69 24.38
N LYS A 214 12.09 -4.49 25.18
CA LYS A 214 12.61 -5.49 26.13
C LYS A 214 11.53 -6.05 27.08
N THR A 215 10.80 -5.18 27.78
CA THR A 215 9.75 -5.60 28.72
C THR A 215 8.63 -6.39 28.04
N LEU A 216 8.25 -5.98 26.82
CA LEU A 216 7.24 -6.66 26.02
C LEU A 216 7.72 -8.07 25.61
N ARG A 217 8.97 -8.15 25.14
CA ARG A 217 9.64 -9.40 24.76
C ARG A 217 9.70 -10.39 25.91
N ASP A 218 10.20 -9.94 27.07
CA ASP A 218 10.33 -10.78 28.27
C ASP A 218 8.97 -11.32 28.75
N ARG A 219 7.92 -10.49 28.66
CA ARG A 219 6.55 -10.91 28.96
C ARG A 219 6.04 -11.96 27.97
N CYS A 220 6.21 -11.73 26.66
CA CYS A 220 5.75 -12.67 25.64
C CYS A 220 6.51 -14.01 25.74
N ALA A 221 7.83 -13.98 26.00
CA ALA A 221 8.64 -15.18 26.18
C ALA A 221 8.15 -16.05 27.35
N LYS A 222 7.78 -15.44 28.48
CA LYS A 222 7.21 -16.15 29.63
C LYS A 222 5.88 -16.84 29.29
N GLU A 223 4.98 -16.13 28.60
CA GLU A 223 3.69 -16.70 28.22
C GLU A 223 3.85 -17.83 27.18
N VAL A 224 4.77 -17.69 26.22
CA VAL A 224 5.08 -18.78 25.27
C VAL A 224 5.58 -20.02 26.01
N ALA A 225 6.54 -19.88 26.93
CA ALA A 225 7.05 -21.00 27.71
C ALA A 225 5.94 -21.69 28.53
N ARG A 226 5.07 -20.89 29.17
CA ARG A 226 3.90 -21.40 29.90
C ARG A 226 2.95 -22.19 29.00
N LEU A 227 2.65 -21.69 27.80
CA LEU A 227 1.78 -22.36 26.84
C LEU A 227 2.40 -23.66 26.30
N GLU A 228 3.70 -23.68 26.06
CA GLU A 228 4.43 -24.88 25.65
C GLU A 228 4.46 -25.95 26.75
N GLU A 229 4.67 -25.56 28.00
CA GLU A 229 4.60 -26.46 29.16
C GLU A 229 3.20 -27.03 29.35
N ALA A 230 2.16 -26.18 29.23
CA ALA A 230 0.77 -26.63 29.28
C ALA A 230 0.44 -27.63 28.16
N ALA A 231 0.95 -27.40 26.94
CA ALA A 231 0.80 -28.32 25.82
C ALA A 231 1.52 -29.66 26.05
N LYS A 232 2.73 -29.65 26.63
CA LYS A 232 3.44 -30.89 27.01
C LYS A 232 2.71 -31.67 28.10
N HIS A 233 2.10 -30.96 29.05
CA HIS A 233 1.34 -31.60 30.13
C HIS A 233 0.04 -32.26 29.61
N SER A 234 -0.68 -31.62 28.69
CA SER A 234 -1.89 -32.22 28.08
C SER A 234 -1.59 -33.43 27.19
N LEU A 235 -0.44 -33.44 26.52
CA LEU A 235 0.04 -34.60 25.74
C LEU A 235 0.37 -35.81 26.63
N ASN A 236 0.92 -35.58 27.83
CA ASN A 236 1.21 -36.65 28.79
C ASN A 236 -0.03 -37.20 29.49
N ASP A 237 -1.11 -36.42 29.60
CA ASP A 237 -2.39 -36.83 30.20
C ASP A 237 -3.25 -37.72 29.27
N THR A 238 -2.87 -37.82 27.98
CA THR A 238 -3.57 -38.66 26.98
C THR A 238 -2.90 -40.03 26.77
N THR A 239 -1.84 -40.36 27.53
CA THR A 239 -1.25 -41.71 27.51
C THR A 239 -1.96 -42.57 28.57
N PRO A 240 -2.78 -43.57 28.19
CA PRO A 240 -3.33 -44.48 29.18
C PRO A 240 -2.20 -45.33 29.74
N ALA A 241 -2.06 -45.31 31.07
CA ALA A 241 -1.34 -46.32 31.81
C ALA A 241 -2.01 -47.68 31.56
N GLY A 242 -1.47 -48.46 30.63
CA GLY A 242 -1.97 -49.76 30.25
C GLY A 242 -0.84 -50.78 30.15
N GLY A 243 -0.31 -51.20 31.29
CA GLY A 243 0.32 -52.51 31.45
C GLY A 243 -0.01 -53.03 32.85
N ALA A 244 -0.19 -54.32 33.13
CA ALA A 244 -0.31 -55.55 32.36
C ALA A 244 -0.66 -56.64 33.41
N ALA A 245 -1.63 -57.53 33.16
CA ALA A 245 -1.70 -58.87 33.78
C ALA A 245 -2.73 -59.73 33.03
N GLY A 246 -2.31 -60.90 32.55
CA GLY A 246 -3.00 -61.68 31.51
C GLY A 246 -3.90 -62.83 31.97
N ALA A 247 -4.49 -63.51 30.99
CA ALA A 247 -4.85 -64.91 31.02
C ALA A 247 -4.97 -65.46 29.58
N SER A 248 -4.38 -66.63 29.40
CA SER A 248 -4.30 -67.50 28.22
C SER A 248 -5.64 -67.92 27.62
N GLY A 249 -5.67 -68.16 26.31
CA GLY A 249 -6.70 -68.95 25.63
C GLY A 249 -6.43 -69.06 24.13
N ASP A 250 -6.06 -70.27 23.69
CA ASP A 250 -5.91 -70.72 22.30
C ASP A 250 -7.05 -70.30 21.35
N ALA A 251 -6.71 -69.99 20.10
CA ALA A 251 -7.11 -70.76 18.90
C ALA A 251 -7.24 -69.90 17.63
N ALA A 252 -6.58 -70.41 16.58
CA ALA A 252 -6.97 -70.37 15.16
C ALA A 252 -6.89 -69.05 14.36
N MET A 253 -5.84 -68.99 13.53
CA MET A 253 -5.87 -68.40 12.17
C MET A 253 -6.86 -69.20 11.29
N PRO A 254 -7.48 -68.63 10.24
CA PRO A 254 -6.73 -68.29 9.04
C PRO A 254 -7.18 -67.05 8.23
N GLN A 255 -6.18 -66.46 7.57
CA GLN A 255 -6.14 -65.96 6.18
C GLN A 255 -7.16 -64.92 5.66
N ALA A 256 -6.60 -63.78 5.25
CA ALA A 256 -7.06 -62.99 4.11
C ALA A 256 -6.89 -63.80 2.78
N PRO A 257 -7.59 -63.44 1.70
CA PRO A 257 -6.91 -62.51 0.80
C PRO A 257 -7.82 -61.52 0.04
N ASP A 258 -7.13 -60.44 -0.34
CA ASP A 258 -7.15 -59.74 -1.62
C ASP A 258 -8.15 -58.64 -2.00
N GLU A 259 -7.52 -57.71 -2.68
CA GLU A 259 -7.94 -56.45 -3.25
C GLU A 259 -9.00 -56.61 -4.35
N THR A 260 -9.77 -55.54 -4.59
CA THR A 260 -10.00 -54.99 -5.94
C THR A 260 -10.78 -53.67 -5.85
N GLY A 261 -10.30 -52.68 -6.60
CA GLY A 261 -10.73 -51.29 -6.49
C GLY A 261 -12.01 -50.93 -7.25
N ALA A 262 -12.48 -49.71 -6.98
CA ALA A 262 -13.30 -48.92 -7.88
C ALA A 262 -13.33 -47.45 -7.43
N SER A 263 -12.55 -46.61 -8.10
CA SER A 263 -13.03 -45.28 -8.55
C SER A 263 -13.90 -45.54 -9.80
N PRO A 264 -14.73 -44.62 -10.35
CA PRO A 264 -14.81 -43.16 -10.11
C PRO A 264 -16.28 -42.63 -10.05
N ALA A 265 -16.47 -41.31 -9.91
CA ALA A 265 -17.36 -40.52 -10.79
C ALA A 265 -17.57 -39.09 -10.27
N SER A 266 -17.09 -38.15 -11.09
CA SER A 266 -17.52 -36.77 -11.20
C SER A 266 -18.86 -36.65 -11.94
N LEU A 267 -19.79 -35.85 -11.43
CA LEU A 267 -20.83 -35.09 -12.14
C LEU A 267 -21.17 -33.90 -11.22
N GLY A 268 -21.24 -32.62 -11.61
CA GLY A 268 -21.39 -32.04 -12.94
C GLY A 268 -22.84 -31.60 -13.15
N ASP A 269 -23.25 -30.46 -12.58
CA ASP A 269 -24.44 -29.66 -12.93
C ASP A 269 -24.05 -28.20 -12.60
N ALA A 270 -23.92 -27.21 -13.49
CA ALA A 270 -24.74 -26.76 -14.62
C ALA A 270 -26.12 -26.21 -14.21
N GLU A 271 -26.11 -24.95 -13.73
CA GLU A 271 -27.11 -23.91 -14.06
C GLU A 271 -26.42 -22.53 -14.13
#